data_AF-A0A1I4JJF5-F1
#
_entry.id   AF-A0A1I4JJF5-F1
#
_cell.length_a   1.000
_cell.length_b   1.000
_cell.length_c   1.000
_cell.angle_alpha   90.00
_cell.angle_beta   90.00
_cell.angle_gamma   90.00
#
_symmetry.space_group_name_H-M   'P 1'
#
loop_
_entity.id
_entity.type
_entity.pdbx_description
1 polymer ?
#
loop_
_entity_poly.entity_id
_entity_poly.type
_entity_poly.pdbx_seq_one_letter_code
_entity_poly.pdbx_strand_id
1 'polypeptide(L)'
;MPDENRFAGLGEQMDDEDEVEQVDDNDPPTSDRDAPASTSDPDAGADGGPAFTFEATRAKSIYVRPETLDLLEDVEFEVESILRREHDVRDLTGREFHDALVRAVATDPEAVAKLILDARDD
;
A
#
# COMPACT_ATOMS: atom_id res chain seq x y z
N MET A 1 -16.17 43.33 36.05
CA MET A 1 -15.21 42.57 35.23
C MET A 1 -14.77 41.39 36.09
N PRO A 2 -15.01 40.13 35.70
CA PRO A 2 -14.37 38.98 36.32
C PRO A 2 -13.08 38.65 35.56
N ASP A 3 -11.95 38.83 36.23
CA ASP A 3 -10.64 38.32 35.81
C ASP A 3 -10.44 36.94 36.44
N GLU A 4 -10.55 35.89 35.65
CA GLU A 4 -10.15 34.54 36.07
C GLU A 4 -9.57 33.78 34.87
N ASN A 5 -8.25 33.84 34.78
CA ASN A 5 -7.45 33.13 33.78
C ASN A 5 -7.51 31.62 34.08
N ARG A 6 -8.39 30.92 33.36
CA ARG A 6 -8.59 29.45 33.40
C ARG A 6 -7.33 28.61 33.10
N PHE A 7 -6.25 29.23 32.65
CA PHE A 7 -5.04 28.55 32.16
C PHE A 7 -3.87 28.56 33.16
N ALA A 8 -4.04 29.12 34.36
CA ALA A 8 -2.95 29.26 35.34
C ALA A 8 -2.55 27.96 36.08
N GLY A 9 -3.07 26.79 35.67
CA GLY A 9 -2.86 25.52 36.39
C GLY A 9 -2.27 24.37 35.58
N LEU A 10 -1.71 24.62 34.39
CA LEU A 10 -1.17 23.56 33.51
C LEU A 10 0.37 23.56 33.39
N GLY A 11 1.07 24.42 34.12
CA GLY A 11 2.54 24.57 34.03
C GLY A 11 3.36 23.81 35.08
N GLU A 12 2.73 23.10 36.02
CA GLU A 12 3.40 22.64 37.25
C GLU A 12 3.47 21.11 37.38
N GLN A 13 3.26 20.37 36.28
CA GLN A 13 3.31 18.90 36.26
C GLN A 13 4.32 18.34 35.25
N MET A 14 5.46 19.02 35.09
CA MET A 14 6.62 18.53 34.34
C MET A 14 7.90 18.97 35.05
N ASP A 15 8.11 18.44 36.25
CA ASP A 15 9.43 18.32 36.86
C ASP A 15 9.40 17.16 37.85
N ASP A 16 10.52 16.45 37.97
CA ASP A 16 10.80 15.21 38.72
C ASP A 16 10.58 13.90 37.91
N GLU A 17 11.52 13.51 37.03
CA GLU A 17 12.81 12.82 37.29
C GLU A 17 12.62 11.27 37.33
N ASP A 18 13.11 10.56 36.31
CA ASP A 18 13.97 9.38 36.50
C ASP A 18 14.48 8.81 35.16
N GLU A 19 15.80 8.61 35.14
CA GLU A 19 16.66 8.08 34.10
C GLU A 19 16.55 6.54 34.04
N VAL A 20 16.21 5.96 32.88
CA VAL A 20 16.54 4.56 32.54
C VAL A 20 16.81 4.40 31.04
N GLU A 21 18.08 4.08 30.71
CA GLU A 21 18.42 3.41 29.45
C GLU A 21 17.72 2.05 29.40
N GLN A 22 17.05 1.75 28.28
CA GLN A 22 16.75 0.38 27.85
C GLN A 22 16.74 0.34 26.31
N VAL A 23 17.77 -0.30 25.76
CA VAL A 23 17.80 -0.87 24.41
C VAL A 23 16.71 -1.94 24.30
N ASP A 24 15.84 -1.84 23.29
CA ASP A 24 14.99 -2.96 22.89
C ASP A 24 14.88 -3.01 21.35
N ASP A 25 15.48 -4.06 20.80
CA ASP A 25 15.39 -4.54 19.42
C ASP A 25 13.92 -4.68 19.01
N ASN A 26 13.40 -3.72 18.25
CA ASN A 26 12.13 -3.89 17.55
C ASN A 26 12.38 -4.28 16.09
N ASP A 27 12.88 -5.50 15.91
CA ASP A 27 12.70 -6.27 14.68
C ASP A 27 11.21 -6.62 14.59
N PRO A 28 10.45 -6.11 13.60
CA PRO A 28 9.07 -6.55 13.44
C PRO A 28 9.09 -8.02 13.01
N PRO A 29 8.40 -8.93 13.72
CA PRO A 29 8.34 -10.33 13.32
C PRO A 29 7.72 -10.41 11.94
N THR A 30 8.53 -10.85 10.98
CA THR A 30 8.09 -11.30 9.66
C THR A 30 7.04 -12.39 9.85
N SER A 31 5.76 -12.00 9.81
CA SER A 31 4.65 -12.92 9.73
C SER A 31 4.56 -13.46 8.31
N ASP A 32 5.52 -14.32 7.99
CA ASP A 32 5.41 -15.32 6.95
C ASP A 32 4.37 -16.36 7.43
N ARG A 33 3.09 -16.12 7.11
CA ARG A 33 1.99 -17.11 7.14
C ARG A 33 0.69 -16.47 6.66
N ASP A 34 0.39 -16.62 5.39
CA ASP A 34 -0.86 -17.30 4.99
C ASP A 34 -0.84 -17.56 3.47
N ALA A 35 -0.25 -18.70 3.09
CA ALA A 35 -0.62 -19.35 1.84
C ALA A 35 -1.99 -20.01 2.07
N PRO A 36 -3.01 -19.78 1.22
CA PRO A 36 -4.31 -20.39 1.45
C PRO A 36 -4.19 -21.91 1.30
N ALA A 37 -4.36 -22.62 2.41
CA ALA A 37 -4.48 -24.07 2.42
C ALA A 37 -5.73 -24.47 1.62
N SER A 38 -5.51 -25.11 0.47
CA SER A 38 -6.58 -25.70 -0.32
C SER A 38 -7.13 -26.92 0.41
N THR A 39 -8.19 -26.75 1.19
CA THR A 39 -9.01 -27.86 1.67
C THR A 39 -9.98 -28.26 0.56
N SER A 40 -9.66 -29.35 -0.15
CA SER A 40 -10.58 -29.99 -1.09
C SER A 40 -11.53 -30.90 -0.31
N ASP A 41 -12.80 -30.50 -0.18
CA ASP A 41 -13.89 -31.37 0.25
C ASP A 41 -14.67 -31.83 -0.99
N PRO A 42 -14.84 -33.15 -1.26
CA PRO A 42 -15.59 -33.64 -2.40
C PRO A 42 -17.03 -33.95 -1.99
N ASP A 43 -17.92 -32.95 -2.08
CA ASP A 43 -19.36 -33.19 -2.20
C ASP A 43 -19.92 -32.28 -3.29
N ALA A 44 -20.05 -32.84 -4.50
CA ALA A 44 -20.57 -32.15 -5.67
C ALA A 44 -22.11 -32.14 -5.62
N GLY A 45 -22.68 -31.00 -5.26
CA GLY A 45 -24.14 -30.85 -5.11
C GLY A 45 -24.70 -29.43 -5.27
N ALA A 46 -24.04 -28.55 -6.01
CA ALA A 46 -24.62 -27.34 -6.60
C ALA A 46 -23.58 -26.74 -7.57
N ASP A 47 -24.00 -26.20 -8.71
CA ASP A 47 -23.23 -25.19 -9.47
C ASP A 47 -23.12 -23.89 -8.64
N GLY A 48 -22.61 -24.01 -7.42
CA GLY A 48 -22.48 -22.98 -6.40
C GLY A 48 -21.14 -22.29 -6.49
N GLY A 49 -20.76 -21.87 -7.69
CA GLY A 49 -19.74 -20.83 -7.80
C GLY A 49 -20.23 -19.59 -7.04
N PRO A 50 -19.32 -18.76 -6.50
CA PRO A 50 -19.73 -17.48 -5.93
C PRO A 50 -20.67 -16.76 -6.90
N ALA A 51 -21.70 -16.08 -6.38
CA ALA A 51 -22.70 -15.36 -7.18
C ALA A 51 -22.07 -14.30 -8.12
N PHE A 52 -20.78 -14.02 -7.94
CA PHE A 52 -19.92 -13.25 -8.82
C PHE A 52 -18.74 -14.11 -9.26
N THR A 53 -18.48 -14.14 -10.56
CA THR A 53 -17.27 -14.74 -11.11
C THR A 53 -16.07 -13.86 -10.77
N PHE A 54 -15.09 -14.41 -10.06
CA PHE A 54 -13.80 -13.75 -9.90
C PHE A 54 -12.97 -13.94 -11.17
N GLU A 55 -12.46 -12.85 -11.73
CA GLU A 55 -11.40 -12.96 -12.74
C GLU A 55 -10.14 -13.55 -12.09
N ALA A 56 -9.53 -14.51 -12.77
CA ALA A 56 -8.34 -15.19 -12.28
C ALA A 56 -7.13 -14.24 -12.34
N THR A 57 -6.72 -13.71 -11.19
CA THR A 57 -5.46 -12.99 -11.04
C THR A 57 -4.42 -13.81 -10.28
N ARG A 58 -3.14 -13.47 -10.45
CA ARG A 58 -2.05 -14.04 -9.67
C ARG A 58 -1.34 -12.90 -8.95
N ALA A 59 -1.28 -13.00 -7.62
CA ALA A 59 -0.49 -12.08 -6.83
C ALA A 59 1.01 -12.28 -7.12
N LYS A 60 1.73 -11.17 -7.28
CA LYS A 60 3.18 -11.15 -7.40
C LYS A 60 3.72 -9.97 -6.59
N SER A 61 4.50 -10.29 -5.56
CA SER A 61 5.21 -9.28 -4.78
C SER A 61 6.44 -8.78 -5.54
N ILE A 62 6.69 -7.48 -5.53
CA ILE A 62 7.81 -6.82 -6.21
C ILE A 62 8.55 -5.97 -5.18
N TYR A 63 9.89 -5.98 -5.24
CA TYR A 63 10.71 -5.11 -4.40
C TYR A 63 10.91 -3.76 -5.10
N VAL A 64 10.46 -2.70 -4.43
CA VAL A 64 10.59 -1.32 -4.88
C VAL A 64 11.18 -0.50 -3.73
N ARG A 65 11.99 0.50 -4.06
CA ARG A 65 12.53 1.42 -3.06
C ARG A 65 11.42 2.34 -2.55
N PRO A 66 11.45 2.80 -1.28
CA PRO A 66 10.40 3.66 -0.71
C PRO A 66 10.11 4.89 -1.58
N GLU A 67 11.14 5.58 -2.06
CA GLU A 67 11.00 6.76 -2.92
C GLU A 67 10.30 6.46 -4.25
N THR A 68 10.39 5.23 -4.76
CA THR A 68 9.68 4.81 -5.97
C THR A 68 8.24 4.41 -5.67
N LEU A 69 7.97 3.92 -4.46
CA LEU A 69 6.62 3.62 -4.01
C LEU A 69 5.80 4.90 -3.83
N ASP A 70 6.38 5.95 -3.25
CA ASP A 70 5.71 7.24 -3.08
C ASP A 70 5.29 7.83 -4.45
N LEU A 71 6.16 7.71 -5.46
CA LEU A 71 5.84 8.12 -6.84
C LEU A 71 4.70 7.31 -7.45
N LEU A 72 4.56 6.03 -7.09
CA LEU A 72 3.47 5.20 -7.58
C LEU A 72 2.12 5.67 -7.05
N GLU A 73 2.05 6.09 -5.78
CA GLU A 73 0.83 6.63 -5.16
C GLU A 73 0.39 7.93 -5.83
N ASP A 74 1.34 8.82 -6.13
CA ASP A 74 1.08 10.06 -6.87
C ASP A 74 0.54 9.77 -8.28
N VAL A 75 1.13 8.80 -8.99
CA VAL A 75 0.68 8.37 -10.32
C VAL A 75 -0.71 7.74 -10.26
N GLU A 76 -1.01 6.93 -9.26
CA GLU A 76 -2.34 6.33 -9.07
C GLU A 76 -3.40 7.43 -8.92
N PHE A 77 -3.13 8.44 -8.09
CA PHE A 77 -4.02 9.58 -7.91
C PHE A 77 -4.22 10.39 -9.20
N GLU A 78 -3.16 10.62 -9.98
CA GLU A 78 -3.25 11.32 -11.25
C GLU A 78 -4.13 10.55 -12.25
N VAL A 79 -3.92 9.24 -12.37
CA VAL A 79 -4.71 8.36 -13.23
C VAL A 79 -6.18 8.35 -12.80
N GLU A 80 -6.47 8.25 -11.50
CA GLU A 80 -7.85 8.35 -10.99
C GLU A 80 -8.47 9.71 -11.35
N SER A 81 -7.70 10.79 -11.24
CA SER A 81 -8.15 12.14 -11.60
C SER A 81 -8.54 12.26 -13.07
N ILE A 82 -7.73 11.70 -13.97
CA ILE A 82 -7.98 11.68 -15.41
C ILE A 82 -9.24 10.86 -15.70
N LEU A 83 -9.32 9.63 -15.16
CA LEU A 83 -10.48 8.75 -15.32
C LEU A 83 -11.78 9.42 -14.88
N ARG A 84 -11.75 10.14 -13.75
CA ARG A 84 -12.90 10.85 -13.24
C ARG A 84 -13.30 12.06 -14.09
N ARG A 85 -12.32 12.86 -14.52
CA ARG A 85 -12.58 14.11 -15.26
C ARG A 85 -12.98 13.86 -16.70
N GLU A 86 -12.35 12.89 -17.36
CA GLU A 86 -12.48 12.67 -18.81
C GLU A 86 -13.45 11.54 -19.14
N HIS A 87 -13.63 10.59 -18.22
CA HIS A 87 -14.41 9.37 -18.48
C HIS A 87 -15.54 9.12 -17.48
N ASP A 88 -15.70 9.96 -16.44
CA ASP A 88 -16.62 9.79 -15.29
C ASP A 88 -16.52 8.39 -14.65
N VAL A 89 -15.35 7.77 -14.76
CA VAL A 89 -15.03 6.51 -14.08
C VAL A 89 -14.63 6.83 -12.65
N ARG A 90 -15.18 6.07 -11.70
CA ARG A 90 -14.94 6.19 -10.26
C ARG A 90 -14.60 4.82 -9.69
N ASP A 91 -14.15 4.82 -8.44
CA ASP A 91 -13.87 3.60 -7.68
C ASP A 91 -12.82 2.72 -8.38
N LEU A 92 -11.73 3.35 -8.85
CA LEU A 92 -10.59 2.66 -9.45
C LEU A 92 -10.05 1.63 -8.46
N THR A 93 -10.04 0.36 -8.85
CA THR A 93 -9.47 -0.67 -7.99
C THR A 93 -7.95 -0.75 -8.21
N GLY A 94 -7.19 -0.99 -7.14
CA GLY A 94 -5.75 -1.20 -7.26
C GLY A 94 -5.38 -2.31 -8.24
N ARG A 95 -6.24 -3.33 -8.41
CA ARG A 95 -6.04 -4.37 -9.45
C ARG A 95 -6.05 -3.79 -10.86
N GLU A 96 -7.04 -2.98 -11.19
CA GLU A 96 -7.15 -2.36 -12.53
C GLU A 96 -5.96 -1.44 -12.79
N PHE A 97 -5.58 -0.65 -11.79
CA PHE A 97 -4.40 0.20 -11.88
C PHE A 97 -3.11 -0.60 -12.11
N HIS A 98 -2.83 -1.60 -11.27
CA HIS A 98 -1.61 -2.40 -11.39
C HIS A 98 -1.54 -3.19 -12.71
N ASP A 99 -2.64 -3.78 -13.17
CA ASP A 99 -2.67 -4.51 -14.44
C ASP A 99 -2.46 -3.56 -15.64
N ALA A 100 -3.11 -2.38 -15.64
CA ALA A 100 -2.91 -1.36 -16.65
C ALA A 100 -1.46 -0.84 -16.67
N LEU A 101 -0.87 -0.59 -15.50
CA LEU A 101 0.51 -0.16 -15.36
C LEU A 101 1.49 -1.18 -15.93
N VAL A 102 1.34 -2.46 -15.58
CA VAL A 102 2.18 -3.54 -16.12
C VAL A 102 2.03 -3.67 -17.64
N ARG A 103 0.80 -3.56 -18.16
CA ARG A 103 0.56 -3.57 -19.61
C ARG A 103 1.20 -2.38 -20.31
N ALA A 104 1.10 -1.18 -19.73
CA ALA A 104 1.72 0.02 -20.28
C ALA A 104 3.24 -0.15 -20.38
N VAL A 105 3.89 -0.60 -19.31
CA VAL A 105 5.34 -0.86 -19.31
C VAL A 105 5.73 -1.96 -20.29
N ALA A 106 4.89 -3.00 -20.47
CA ALA A 106 5.14 -4.06 -21.43
C ALA A 106 5.13 -3.57 -22.89
N THR A 107 4.54 -2.40 -23.19
CA THR A 107 4.60 -1.80 -24.53
C THR A 107 5.95 -1.13 -24.85
N ASP A 108 6.76 -0.83 -23.82
CA ASP A 108 8.07 -0.19 -23.98
C ASP A 108 9.12 -0.82 -23.03
N PRO A 109 9.60 -2.04 -23.35
CA PRO A 109 10.64 -2.70 -22.55
C PRO A 109 12.00 -1.99 -22.62
N GLU A 110 12.25 -1.17 -23.64
CA GLU A 110 13.51 -0.44 -23.80
C GLU A 110 13.64 0.66 -22.74
N ALA A 111 12.55 1.36 -22.41
CA ALA A 111 12.54 2.32 -21.30
C ALA A 111 12.95 1.68 -19.96
N VAL A 112 12.47 0.46 -19.69
CA VAL A 112 12.83 -0.29 -18.47
C VAL A 112 14.32 -0.64 -18.47
N ALA A 113 14.83 -1.13 -19.60
CA ALA A 113 16.25 -1.45 -19.73
C ALA A 113 17.13 -0.21 -19.50
N LYS A 114 16.72 0.94 -20.04
CA LYS A 114 17.42 2.22 -19.83
C LYS A 114 17.46 2.61 -18.35
N LEU A 115 16.33 2.57 -17.64
CA LEU A 115 16.28 2.89 -16.21
C LEU A 115 17.22 1.99 -15.38
N ILE A 116 17.35 0.71 -15.74
CA ILE A 116 18.27 -0.22 -15.07
C ILE A 116 19.73 0.14 -15.35
N LEU A 117 20.07 0.53 -16.59
CA LEU A 117 21.42 0.92 -16.94
C LEU A 117 21.81 2.23 -16.26
N ASP A 118 20.94 3.23 -16.29
CA ASP A 118 21.15 4.51 -15.62
C ASP A 118 21.44 4.30 -14.12
N ALA A 119 20.63 3.46 -13.44
CA ALA A 119 20.82 3.15 -12.02
C ALA A 119 22.06 2.31 -11.67
N ARG A 120 22.76 1.75 -12.67
CA ARG A 120 24.03 1.03 -12.49
C ARG A 120 25.26 1.90 -12.74
N ASP A 121 25.08 2.93 -13.56
CA ASP A 121 26.14 3.87 -13.91
C ASP A 121 26.25 5.02 -12.89
N ASP A 122 25.24 5.19 -12.02
CA ASP A 122 25.26 5.99 -10.78
C ASP A 122 26.04 5.33 -9.64
#